data_AF-A0A4Q3UB58-F1
#
_entry.id   AF-A0A4Q3UB58-F1
#
_cell.length_a   1.000
_cell.length_b   1.000
_cell.length_c   1.000
_cell.angle_alpha   90.00
_cell.angle_beta   90.00
_cell.angle_gamma   90.00
#
_symmetry.space_group_name_H-M   'P 1'
#
loop_
_entity.id
_entity.type
_entity.pdbx_description
1 polymer ?
#
loop_
_entity_poly.entity_id
_entity_poly.type
_entity_poly.pdbx_seq_one_letter_code
_entity_poly.pdbx_strand_id
1 'polypeptide(L)'
;DKSRFEDEAKLILSILNDAWSDNWGFVPLTQPEIDDVGKKLKPLVFEQLIRIAEYDGEPVAFMISLPDLNEALKPLKGNLFPFGWARLLWWLHKPKARTMRVPLMGVVKKLQASRMASQLVFMMIEYCRRAAVKDYGTTRGELGWVLDDNQGMNAIAEAIDSKINREYLVYAKAL
;
A
#
# COMPACT_ATOMS: atom_id res chain seq x y z
N ASP A 1 -14.06 -7.31 -3.41
CA ASP A 1 -15.34 -7.73 -2.81
C ASP A 1 -15.07 -8.26 -1.40
N LYS A 2 -15.60 -7.66 -0.32
CA LYS A 2 -15.34 -8.13 1.05
C LYS A 2 -15.71 -9.60 1.30
N SER A 3 -16.62 -10.18 0.50
CA SER A 3 -16.97 -11.60 0.61
C SER A 3 -15.86 -12.53 0.15
N ARG A 4 -14.95 -12.05 -0.70
CA ARG A 4 -13.77 -12.76 -1.23
C ARG A 4 -12.46 -12.31 -0.59
N PHE A 5 -12.53 -11.55 0.50
CA PHE A 5 -11.36 -10.94 1.14
C PHE A 5 -10.26 -11.94 1.48
N GLU A 6 -10.63 -13.14 1.96
CA GLU A 6 -9.63 -14.17 2.31
C GLU A 6 -8.90 -14.72 1.08
N ASP A 7 -9.61 -14.93 -0.04
CA ASP A 7 -9.01 -15.41 -1.28
C ASP A 7 -8.17 -14.33 -1.95
N GLU A 8 -8.67 -13.08 -1.99
CA GLU A 8 -7.91 -11.92 -2.46
C GLU A 8 -6.66 -11.68 -1.59
N ALA A 9 -6.74 -11.87 -0.27
CA ALA A 9 -5.60 -11.75 0.64
C ALA A 9 -4.55 -12.84 0.40
N LYS A 10 -4.96 -14.09 0.17
CA LYS A 10 -4.04 -15.18 -0.20
C LYS A 10 -3.34 -14.92 -1.52
N LEU A 11 -4.05 -14.34 -2.49
CA LEU A 11 -3.48 -13.98 -3.79
C LEU A 11 -2.48 -12.82 -3.67
N ILE A 12 -2.84 -11.77 -2.93
CA ILE A 12 -1.91 -10.66 -2.64
C ILE A 12 -0.67 -11.18 -1.95
N LEU A 13 -0.82 -12.11 -1.00
CA LEU A 13 0.30 -12.74 -0.32
C LEU A 13 1.22 -13.49 -1.28
N SER A 14 0.67 -14.32 -2.17
CA SER A 14 1.51 -15.09 -3.08
C SER A 14 2.34 -14.18 -3.99
N ILE A 15 1.73 -13.10 -4.50
CA ILE A 15 2.44 -12.09 -5.30
C ILE A 15 3.44 -11.31 -4.43
N LEU A 16 3.10 -10.94 -3.19
CA LEU A 16 4.01 -10.23 -2.29
C LEU A 16 5.25 -11.08 -1.97
N ASN A 17 5.05 -12.33 -1.55
CA ASN A 17 6.15 -13.24 -1.21
C ASN A 17 7.03 -13.53 -2.43
N ASP A 18 6.46 -13.69 -3.62
CA ASP A 18 7.23 -13.83 -4.86
C ASP A 18 7.99 -12.55 -5.19
N ALA A 19 7.32 -11.39 -5.19
CA ALA A 19 7.91 -10.13 -5.61
C ALA A 19 8.98 -9.59 -4.66
N TRP A 20 8.88 -9.86 -3.36
CA TRP A 20 9.74 -9.28 -2.31
C TRP A 20 10.79 -10.25 -1.76
N SER A 21 10.87 -11.51 -2.20
CA SER A 21 11.79 -12.49 -1.61
C SER A 21 13.27 -12.07 -1.66
N ASP A 22 13.64 -11.22 -2.61
CA ASP A 22 15.01 -10.74 -2.81
C ASP A 22 15.24 -9.34 -2.23
N ASN A 23 14.20 -8.72 -1.64
CA ASN A 23 14.24 -7.37 -1.12
C ASN A 23 14.89 -7.35 0.27
N TRP A 24 15.88 -6.48 0.49
CA TRP A 24 16.60 -6.42 1.76
C TRP A 24 15.67 -6.05 2.93
N GLY A 25 15.72 -6.83 4.00
CA GLY A 25 14.85 -6.65 5.17
C GLY A 25 13.42 -7.20 5.01
N PHE A 26 13.09 -7.84 3.88
CA PHE A 26 11.83 -8.54 3.75
C PHE A 26 11.83 -9.82 4.58
N VAL A 27 10.86 -9.92 5.50
CA VAL A 27 10.55 -11.14 6.22
C VAL A 27 9.29 -11.73 5.59
N PRO A 28 9.35 -12.93 5.00
CA PRO A 28 8.17 -13.57 4.43
C PRO A 28 7.09 -13.70 5.49
N LEU A 29 5.90 -13.17 5.19
CA LEU A 29 4.77 -13.27 6.09
C LEU A 29 4.24 -14.71 6.09
N THR A 30 4.11 -15.30 7.26
CA THR A 30 3.48 -16.61 7.43
C THR A 30 1.95 -16.49 7.41
N GLN A 31 1.26 -17.57 7.04
CA GLN A 31 -0.22 -17.56 6.97
C GLN A 31 -0.88 -17.08 8.29
N PRO A 32 -0.44 -17.50 9.50
CA PRO A 32 -1.02 -17.01 10.75
C PRO A 32 -0.81 -15.52 11.00
N GLU A 33 0.35 -14.97 10.62
CA GLU A 33 0.63 -13.52 10.75
C GLU A 33 -0.30 -12.71 9.86
N ILE A 34 -0.67 -13.24 8.70
CA ILE A 34 -1.56 -12.58 7.75
C ILE A 34 -3.00 -12.65 8.21
N ASP A 35 -3.41 -13.76 8.80
CA ASP A 35 -4.75 -13.85 9.38
C ASP A 35 -4.90 -12.81 10.51
N ASP A 36 -3.85 -12.56 11.29
CA ASP A 36 -3.82 -11.55 12.34
C ASP A 36 -3.75 -10.12 11.79
N VAL A 37 -2.80 -9.85 10.87
CA VAL A 37 -2.63 -8.55 10.20
C VAL A 37 -3.87 -8.21 9.38
N GLY A 38 -4.42 -9.17 8.65
CA GLY A 38 -5.63 -9.05 7.84
C GLY A 38 -6.85 -8.73 8.71
N LYS A 39 -7.02 -9.38 9.87
CA LYS A 39 -8.08 -9.02 10.83
C LYS A 39 -7.93 -7.60 11.35
N LYS A 40 -6.71 -7.18 11.68
CA LYS A 40 -6.41 -5.83 12.18
C LYS A 40 -6.55 -4.75 11.11
N LEU A 41 -6.19 -5.05 9.86
CA LEU A 41 -6.26 -4.13 8.73
C LEU A 41 -7.63 -4.09 8.08
N LYS A 42 -8.50 -5.11 8.25
CA LYS A 42 -9.85 -5.18 7.66
C LYS A 42 -10.67 -3.88 7.79
N PRO A 43 -10.66 -3.14 8.92
CA PRO A 43 -11.37 -1.87 9.04
C PRO A 43 -10.74 -0.72 8.24
N LEU A 44 -9.45 -0.83 7.92
CA LEU A 44 -8.64 0.14 7.17
C LEU A 44 -8.51 -0.23 5.68
N VAL A 45 -8.91 -1.44 5.29
CA VAL A 45 -8.94 -1.87 3.90
C VAL A 45 -10.18 -1.31 3.21
N PHE A 46 -9.92 -0.45 2.24
CA PHE A 46 -10.95 0.06 1.34
C PHE A 46 -10.72 -0.52 -0.05
N GLU A 47 -11.66 -1.34 -0.53
CA GLU A 47 -11.54 -2.05 -1.82
C GLU A 47 -11.23 -1.13 -3.00
N GLN A 48 -11.73 0.10 -2.97
CA GLN A 48 -11.49 1.09 -4.02
C GLN A 48 -10.03 1.54 -4.10
N LEU A 49 -9.23 1.27 -3.07
CA LEU A 49 -7.81 1.60 -2.95
C LEU A 49 -6.90 0.36 -3.07
N ILE A 50 -7.48 -0.82 -3.31
CA ILE A 50 -6.76 -2.03 -3.66
C ILE A 50 -6.91 -2.25 -5.16
N ARG A 51 -5.79 -2.56 -5.82
CA ARG A 51 -5.76 -2.96 -7.22
C ARG A 51 -5.00 -4.27 -7.33
N ILE A 52 -5.59 -5.18 -8.09
CA ILE A 52 -4.94 -6.40 -8.56
C ILE A 52 -4.98 -6.31 -10.07
N ALA A 53 -3.84 -6.49 -10.71
CA ALA A 53 -3.74 -6.51 -12.16
C ALA A 53 -3.56 -7.95 -12.63
N GLU A 54 -4.41 -8.34 -13.57
CA GLU A 54 -4.38 -9.66 -14.22
C GLU A 54 -3.82 -9.51 -15.64
N TYR A 55 -3.00 -10.48 -16.04
CA TYR A 55 -2.45 -10.60 -17.38
C TYR A 55 -2.68 -12.04 -17.86
N ASP A 56 -3.33 -12.20 -19.01
CA ASP A 56 -3.76 -13.51 -19.55
C ASP A 56 -4.56 -14.38 -18.55
N GLY A 57 -5.37 -13.75 -17.70
CA GLY A 57 -6.18 -14.42 -16.68
C GLY A 57 -5.42 -14.82 -15.41
N GLU A 58 -4.13 -14.48 -15.33
CA GLU A 58 -3.32 -14.68 -14.13
C GLU A 58 -3.10 -13.35 -13.40
N PRO A 59 -3.32 -13.29 -12.08
CA PRO A 59 -2.95 -12.13 -11.28
C PRO A 59 -1.42 -12.00 -11.20
N VAL A 60 -0.90 -10.88 -11.69
CA VAL A 60 0.55 -10.65 -11.83
C VAL A 60 1.05 -9.46 -11.05
N ALA A 61 0.17 -8.57 -10.60
CA ALA A 61 0.56 -7.42 -9.80
C ALA A 61 -0.52 -7.02 -8.81
N PHE A 62 -0.12 -6.35 -7.73
CA PHE A 62 -1.04 -5.73 -6.80
C PHE A 62 -0.49 -4.40 -6.28
N MET A 63 -1.40 -3.54 -5.83
CA MET A 63 -1.11 -2.30 -5.13
C MET A 63 -2.16 -2.09 -4.04
N ILE A 64 -1.70 -1.70 -2.86
CA ILE A 64 -2.56 -1.27 -1.75
C ILE A 64 -2.24 0.19 -1.44
N SER A 65 -3.26 1.04 -1.45
CA SER A 65 -3.19 2.43 -0.98
C SER A 65 -4.05 2.61 0.26
N LEU A 66 -3.58 3.35 1.25
CA LEU A 66 -4.28 3.60 2.51
C LEU A 66 -4.36 5.11 2.83
N PRO A 67 -5.52 5.63 3.26
CA PRO A 67 -5.64 7.00 3.72
C PRO A 67 -4.75 7.21 4.95
N ASP A 68 -4.10 8.38 5.08
CA ASP A 68 -3.24 8.64 6.25
C ASP A 68 -4.09 8.76 7.53
N LEU A 69 -4.14 7.67 8.30
CA LEU A 69 -4.84 7.57 9.57
C LEU A 69 -4.37 8.61 10.59
N ASN A 70 -3.12 9.09 10.48
CA ASN A 70 -2.60 10.10 11.40
C ASN A 70 -3.36 11.43 11.27
N GLU A 71 -3.94 11.74 10.11
CA GLU A 71 -4.77 12.94 9.94
C GLU A 71 -6.08 12.86 10.75
N ALA A 72 -6.62 11.66 10.96
CA ALA A 72 -7.78 11.43 11.80
C ALA A 72 -7.43 11.36 13.29
N LEU A 73 -6.26 10.81 13.64
CA LEU A 73 -5.83 10.64 15.03
C LEU A 73 -5.24 11.90 15.66
N LYS A 74 -4.47 12.70 14.91
CA LYS A 74 -3.77 13.88 15.43
C LYS A 74 -4.70 14.90 16.14
N PRO A 75 -5.91 15.20 15.63
CA PRO A 75 -6.86 16.09 16.32
C PRO A 75 -7.37 15.55 17.66
N LEU A 76 -7.31 14.23 17.90
CA LEU A 76 -7.79 13.60 19.12
C LEU A 76 -6.83 13.83 20.31
N LYS A 77 -5.57 14.21 20.05
CA LYS A 77 -4.55 14.48 21.08
C LYS A 77 -4.41 13.36 22.13
N GLY A 78 -4.58 12.11 21.69
CA GLY A 78 -4.49 10.93 22.56
C GLY A 78 -5.72 10.66 23.45
N ASN A 79 -6.81 11.43 23.32
CA ASN A 79 -8.04 11.21 24.09
C ASN A 79 -9.22 10.85 23.17
N LEU A 80 -9.86 9.71 23.47
CA LEU A 80 -11.06 9.25 22.78
C LEU A 80 -12.36 9.77 23.41
N PHE A 81 -12.30 10.29 24.63
CA PHE A 81 -13.47 10.74 25.37
C PHE A 81 -13.58 12.27 25.39
N PRO A 82 -14.81 12.82 25.41
CA PRO A 82 -16.08 12.10 25.39
C PRO A 82 -16.54 11.61 24.00
N PHE A 83 -16.08 12.23 22.90
CA PHE A 83 -16.60 11.97 21.54
C PHE A 83 -15.54 11.66 20.46
N GLY A 84 -14.26 11.52 20.84
CA GLY A 84 -13.18 11.19 19.92
C GLY A 84 -13.36 9.83 19.23
N TRP A 85 -13.89 8.84 19.96
CA TRP A 85 -14.24 7.52 19.40
C TRP A 85 -15.30 7.62 18.29
N ALA A 86 -16.33 8.47 18.47
CA ALA A 86 -17.41 8.63 17.49
C ALA A 86 -16.89 9.29 16.20
N ARG A 87 -16.01 10.30 16.34
CA ARG A 87 -15.32 10.92 15.20
C ARG A 87 -14.45 9.91 14.45
N LEU A 88 -13.73 9.04 15.17
CA LEU A 88 -12.89 8.01 14.56
C LEU A 88 -13.73 6.95 13.82
N LEU A 89 -14.82 6.47 14.43
CA LEU A 89 -15.72 5.52 13.79
C LEU A 89 -16.39 6.09 12.54
N TRP A 90 -16.81 7.37 12.58
CA TRP A 90 -17.32 8.05 11.38
C TRP A 90 -16.25 8.07 10.30
N TRP A 91 -15.03 8.47 10.64
CA TRP A 91 -13.93 8.50 9.68
C TRP A 91 -13.64 7.10 9.11
N LEU A 92 -13.69 6.03 9.90
CA LEU A 92 -13.53 4.66 9.37
C LEU A 92 -14.64 4.26 8.39
N HIS A 93 -15.87 4.76 8.60
CA HIS A 93 -16.98 4.52 7.69
C HIS A 93 -16.89 5.31 6.38
N LYS A 94 -16.43 6.57 6.45
CA LYS A 94 -16.24 7.47 5.30
C LYS A 94 -14.91 8.23 5.42
N PRO A 95 -13.78 7.57 5.14
CA PRO A 95 -12.47 8.17 5.31
C PRO A 95 -12.28 9.33 4.34
N LYS A 96 -11.85 10.46 4.89
CA LYS A 96 -11.35 11.60 4.13
C LYS A 96 -9.94 11.89 4.61
N ALA A 97 -8.99 11.86 3.69
CA ALA A 97 -7.59 12.14 4.00
C ALA A 97 -6.97 12.89 2.82
N ARG A 98 -6.26 13.97 3.15
CA ARG A 98 -5.53 14.77 2.17
C ARG A 98 -4.34 13.98 1.63
N THR A 99 -3.76 13.13 2.48
CA THR A 99 -2.59 12.29 2.15
C THR A 99 -2.99 10.82 2.04
N MET A 100 -2.47 10.15 1.01
CA MET A 100 -2.60 8.71 0.77
C MET A 100 -1.21 8.08 0.76
N ARG A 101 -1.07 6.87 1.32
CA ARG A 101 0.20 6.14 1.34
C ARG A 101 0.08 4.82 0.60
N VAL A 102 1.11 4.45 -0.12
CA VAL A 102 1.25 3.14 -0.79
C VAL A 102 2.20 2.29 0.03
N PRO A 103 1.73 1.56 1.07
CA PRO A 103 2.60 0.73 1.90
C PRO A 103 3.12 -0.51 1.17
N LEU A 104 2.32 -1.08 0.26
CA LEU A 104 2.62 -2.33 -0.40
C LEU A 104 2.27 -2.26 -1.88
N MET A 105 3.21 -2.70 -2.70
CA MET A 105 3.05 -2.91 -4.13
C MET A 105 3.99 -4.03 -4.56
N GLY A 106 3.56 -4.84 -5.52
CA GLY A 106 4.39 -5.91 -6.06
C GLY A 106 3.96 -6.31 -7.47
N VAL A 107 4.95 -6.73 -8.25
CA VAL A 107 4.77 -7.41 -9.53
C VAL A 107 5.55 -8.71 -9.44
N VAL A 108 4.96 -9.81 -9.89
CA VAL A 108 5.60 -11.14 -9.91
C VAL A 108 6.96 -11.08 -10.61
N LYS A 109 7.94 -11.81 -10.09
CA LYS A 109 9.34 -11.79 -10.57
C LYS A 109 9.47 -12.03 -12.07
N LYS A 110 8.66 -12.95 -12.62
CA LYS A 110 8.66 -13.29 -14.06
C LYS A 110 8.41 -12.09 -14.99
N LEU A 111 7.77 -11.03 -14.49
CA LEU A 111 7.51 -9.81 -15.25
C LEU A 111 8.39 -8.63 -14.81
N GLN A 112 9.16 -8.75 -13.72
CA GLN A 112 10.06 -7.69 -13.28
C GLN A 112 11.10 -7.37 -14.36
N ALA A 113 11.58 -6.13 -14.39
CA ALA A 113 12.46 -5.58 -15.44
C ALA A 113 11.87 -5.56 -16.87
N SER A 114 10.59 -5.93 -17.06
CA SER A 114 9.90 -5.74 -18.33
C SER A 114 9.21 -4.39 -18.41
N ARG A 115 8.99 -3.88 -19.64
CA ARG A 115 8.15 -2.69 -19.88
C ARG A 115 6.71 -2.88 -19.38
N MET A 116 6.24 -4.13 -19.37
CA MET A 116 4.91 -4.49 -18.90
C MET A 116 4.77 -4.24 -17.39
N ALA A 117 5.78 -4.59 -16.58
CA ALA A 117 5.75 -4.31 -15.14
C ALA A 117 5.59 -2.81 -14.87
N SER A 118 6.36 -1.95 -15.55
CA SER A 118 6.22 -0.50 -15.42
C SER A 118 4.83 -0.02 -15.80
N GLN A 119 4.27 -0.51 -16.91
CA GLN A 119 2.90 -0.17 -17.34
C GLN A 119 1.85 -0.57 -16.31
N LEU A 120 1.92 -1.79 -15.79
CA LEU A 120 1.01 -2.28 -14.75
C LEU A 120 1.07 -1.39 -13.51
N VAL A 121 2.28 -1.02 -13.07
CA VAL A 121 2.46 -0.11 -11.93
C VAL A 121 1.87 1.27 -12.21
N PHE A 122 2.15 1.90 -13.35
CA PHE A 122 1.58 3.21 -13.69
C PHE A 122 0.05 3.18 -13.76
N MET A 123 -0.52 2.11 -14.34
CA MET A 123 -1.97 1.93 -14.38
C MET A 123 -2.55 1.82 -12.95
N MET A 124 -1.96 0.98 -12.10
CA MET A 124 -2.40 0.85 -10.71
C MET A 124 -2.31 2.17 -9.96
N ILE A 125 -1.21 2.92 -10.09
CA ILE A 125 -1.04 4.26 -9.51
C ILE A 125 -2.16 5.19 -9.98
N GLU A 126 -2.45 5.25 -11.28
CA GLU A 126 -3.46 6.15 -11.83
C GLU A 126 -4.87 5.77 -11.37
N TYR A 127 -5.23 4.49 -11.39
CA TYR A 127 -6.55 4.04 -10.91
C TYR A 127 -6.73 4.23 -9.40
N CYS A 128 -5.68 4.04 -8.61
CA CYS A 128 -5.68 4.38 -7.18
C CYS A 128 -5.82 5.89 -6.97
N ARG A 129 -5.08 6.71 -7.72
CA ARG A 129 -5.14 8.18 -7.66
C ARG A 129 -6.54 8.70 -7.97
N ARG A 130 -7.19 8.19 -9.03
CA ARG A 130 -8.57 8.57 -9.40
C ARG A 130 -9.55 8.32 -8.26
N ALA A 131 -9.51 7.12 -7.67
CA ALA A 131 -10.35 6.77 -6.53
C ALA A 131 -10.02 7.66 -5.31
N ALA A 132 -8.74 7.83 -4.98
CA ALA A 132 -8.29 8.66 -3.88
C ALA A 132 -8.77 10.12 -3.99
N VAL A 133 -8.64 10.74 -5.16
CA VAL A 133 -9.08 12.12 -5.40
C VAL A 133 -10.60 12.21 -5.31
N LYS A 134 -11.32 11.37 -6.06
CA LYS A 134 -12.78 11.43 -6.17
C LYS A 134 -13.48 11.10 -4.86
N ASP A 135 -13.09 10.02 -4.21
CA ASP A 135 -13.86 9.42 -3.13
C ASP A 135 -13.29 9.77 -1.74
N TYR A 136 -12.02 10.18 -1.65
CA TYR A 136 -11.33 10.46 -0.37
C TYR A 136 -10.86 11.90 -0.22
N GLY A 137 -10.92 12.73 -1.27
CA GLY A 137 -10.48 14.13 -1.24
C GLY A 137 -8.96 14.28 -1.15
N THR A 138 -8.23 13.25 -1.60
CA THR A 138 -6.77 13.23 -1.55
C THR A 138 -6.16 14.23 -2.51
N THR A 139 -5.12 14.93 -2.06
CA THR A 139 -4.32 15.86 -2.88
C THR A 139 -2.86 15.46 -2.97
N ARG A 140 -2.41 14.47 -2.16
CA ARG A 140 -1.02 14.03 -2.08
C ARG A 140 -0.93 12.52 -1.90
N GLY A 141 -0.10 11.86 -2.70
CA GLY A 141 0.29 10.46 -2.55
C GLY A 141 1.74 10.32 -2.09
N GLU A 142 2.04 9.30 -1.29
CA GLU A 142 3.39 8.92 -0.88
C GLU A 142 3.65 7.46 -1.26
N LEU A 143 4.76 7.18 -1.96
CA LEU A 143 5.15 5.84 -2.42
C LEU A 143 5.79 4.95 -1.33
N GLY A 144 5.71 5.35 -0.06
CA GLY A 144 6.33 4.62 1.04
C GLY A 144 7.85 4.74 1.05
N TRP A 145 8.52 3.74 1.64
CA TRP A 145 9.97 3.65 1.64
C TRP A 145 10.43 2.86 0.43
N VAL A 146 11.35 3.44 -0.34
CA VAL A 146 12.00 2.79 -1.47
C VAL A 146 13.47 2.63 -1.10
N LEU A 147 14.00 1.43 -1.26
CA LEU A 147 15.42 1.17 -1.05
C LEU A 147 16.24 1.82 -2.17
N ASP A 148 17.43 2.29 -1.84
CA ASP A 148 18.32 2.95 -2.81
C ASP A 148 18.74 2.01 -3.96
N ASP A 149 18.84 0.71 -3.68
CA ASP A 149 19.15 -0.34 -4.66
C ASP A 149 17.94 -0.78 -5.50
N ASN A 150 16.72 -0.36 -5.16
CA ASN A 150 15.51 -0.67 -5.93
C ASN A 150 15.35 0.31 -7.12
N GLN A 151 16.23 0.14 -8.10
CA GLN A 151 16.31 0.98 -9.30
C GLN A 151 14.99 1.03 -10.09
N GLY A 152 14.22 -0.07 -10.10
CA GLY A 152 12.92 -0.12 -10.75
C GLY A 152 11.91 0.85 -10.11
N MET A 153 11.83 0.85 -8.78
CA MET A 153 10.96 1.77 -8.05
C MET A 153 11.46 3.21 -8.07
N ASN A 154 12.78 3.42 -8.01
CA ASN A 154 13.37 4.76 -8.12
C ASN A 154 13.07 5.39 -9.49
N ALA A 155 13.19 4.61 -10.58
CA ALA A 155 12.82 5.07 -11.92
C ALA A 155 11.31 5.37 -12.05
N ILE A 156 10.44 4.59 -11.40
CA ILE A 156 8.99 4.87 -11.38
C ILE A 156 8.71 6.16 -10.61
N ALA A 157 9.37 6.38 -9.46
CA ALA A 157 9.21 7.59 -8.67
C ALA A 157 9.66 8.84 -9.44
N GLU A 158 10.79 8.76 -10.14
CA GLU A 158 11.29 9.82 -11.01
C GLU A 158 10.33 10.10 -12.18
N ALA A 159 9.83 9.04 -12.84
CA ALA A 159 8.94 9.17 -13.99
C ALA A 159 7.58 9.81 -13.67
N ILE A 160 7.13 9.79 -12.42
CA ILE A 160 5.92 10.51 -11.97
C ILE A 160 6.23 11.83 -11.27
N ASP A 161 7.45 12.35 -11.42
CA ASP A 161 7.93 13.59 -10.79
C ASP A 161 7.77 13.60 -9.26
N SER A 162 7.97 12.44 -8.61
CA SER A 162 7.95 12.37 -7.14
C SER A 162 9.11 13.13 -6.53
N LYS A 163 8.88 13.66 -5.34
CA LYS A 163 9.91 14.35 -4.55
C LYS A 163 10.28 13.51 -3.33
N ILE A 164 11.57 13.33 -3.11
CA ILE A 164 12.09 12.73 -1.89
C ILE A 164 11.71 13.63 -0.70
N ASN A 165 10.92 13.10 0.24
CA ASN A 165 10.54 13.82 1.45
C ASN A 165 11.51 13.55 2.60
N ARG A 166 12.03 12.32 2.70
CA ARG A 166 12.91 11.85 3.76
C ARG A 166 13.87 10.80 3.23
N GLU A 167 15.06 10.79 3.78
CA GLU A 167 16.09 9.77 3.54
C GLU A 167 16.49 9.17 4.88
N TYR A 168 16.63 7.84 4.91
CA TYR A 168 16.95 7.09 6.13
C TYR A 168 18.15 6.20 5.83
N LEU A 169 19.22 6.33 6.62
CA LEU A 169 20.37 5.45 6.57
C LEU A 169 20.33 4.51 7.79
N VAL A 170 20.34 3.20 7.53
CA VAL A 170 20.34 2.16 8.56
C VAL A 170 21.74 1.58 8.69
N TYR A 171 22.34 1.70 9.87
CA TYR A 171 23.66 1.14 10.17
C TYR A 171 23.51 -0.13 11.02
N ALA A 172 24.24 -1.19 10.68
CA ALA A 172 24.37 -2.38 11.51
C ALA A 172 25.76 -2.41 12.17
N LYS A 173 25.80 -2.73 13.47
CA LYS A 173 27.06 -3.03 14.16
C LYS A 173 27.33 -4.53 13.99
N ALA A 174 28.55 -4.91 13.61
CA ALA A 174 28.99 -6.29 13.68
C ALA A 174 28.90 -6.77 15.16
N LEU A 175 28.20 -7.88 15.38
CA LEU A 175 28.04 -8.50 16.70
C LEU A 175 29.33 -9.16 17.16
#